data_AF-A0A8K9WPJ7-F1
#
_entry.id   AF-A0A8K9WPJ7-F1
#
_cell.length_a   1.000
_cell.length_b   1.000
_cell.length_c   1.000
_cell.angle_alpha   90.00
_cell.angle_beta   90.00
_cell.angle_gamma   90.00
#
_symmetry.space_group_name_H-M   'P 1'
#
loop_
_entity.id
_entity.type
_entity.pdbx_description
1 polymer ?
#
loop_
_entity_poly.entity_id
_entity_poly.type
_entity_poly.pdbx_seq_one_letter_code
_entity_poly.pdbx_strand_id
1 'polypeptide(L)'
;MLFCALLLHCAVVCLFVAILLRPLINKLFLSHRQATKLYTPSQQGVAFNSGAKQRVIRMVEMQKDPMEPPRFKINKKIPRGPPSPPAPVMHSPSRKMTVKEQQEWKIPPCISNWKNAKGYTIPLDKRLAADGRGLQTVHINENFAKLAEALYIADRKAREAVEMRAQVEKKMAQKEKEKKEEKLRELAQMARDRRAGIKGHGGDKEDGEARERDEIRHDRRKERQHDRNISRAAPDKRSKLQRDQDRDVSELIALGQPNPRASSEAQYDQRLFNQSKGMDSGFAGGEDEMYNVYDQPFRRGSDMAQNIYRPTKSSDKDMYGDDLDTLMFVPDREFSGTDHGPRRDGPVQFEEDPFGLDKFLEEAKQHGGSKRPSTSRGSKDYDHDKKRRKE
;
A
#
# COMPACT_ATOMS: atom_id res chain seq x y z
N MET A 1 -77.83 -26.62 42.18
CA MET A 1 -76.99 -27.77 41.73
C MET A 1 -75.51 -27.43 41.60
N LEU A 2 -75.11 -26.26 41.07
CA LEU A 2 -73.69 -25.86 40.99
C LEU A 2 -72.95 -25.80 42.34
N PHE A 3 -73.60 -25.34 43.40
CA PHE A 3 -72.98 -25.27 44.74
C PHE A 3 -72.59 -26.65 45.30
N CYS A 4 -73.41 -27.68 45.03
CA CYS A 4 -73.15 -29.04 45.48
C CYS A 4 -71.99 -29.68 44.70
N ALA A 5 -71.90 -29.41 43.39
CA ALA A 5 -70.79 -29.88 42.55
C ALA A 5 -69.45 -29.23 42.92
N LEU A 6 -69.45 -27.94 43.25
CA LEU A 6 -68.25 -27.22 43.74
C LEU A 6 -67.77 -27.75 45.10
N LEU A 7 -68.70 -28.02 46.02
CA LEU A 7 -68.37 -28.64 47.31
C LEU A 7 -67.81 -30.05 47.14
N LEU A 8 -68.37 -30.86 46.23
CA LEU A 8 -67.85 -32.19 45.93
C LEU A 8 -66.45 -32.14 45.32
N HIS A 9 -66.23 -31.23 44.35
CA HIS A 9 -64.91 -31.06 43.73
C HIS A 9 -63.87 -30.57 44.73
N CYS A 10 -64.23 -29.63 45.60
CA CYS A 10 -63.35 -29.12 46.66
C CYS A 10 -63.02 -30.23 47.68
N ALA A 11 -64.01 -31.06 48.05
CA ALA A 11 -63.80 -32.21 48.93
C ALA A 11 -62.87 -33.26 48.29
N VAL A 12 -63.04 -33.57 47.01
CA VAL A 12 -62.19 -34.52 46.28
C VAL A 12 -60.77 -34.00 46.14
N VAL A 13 -60.58 -32.72 45.82
CA VAL A 13 -59.25 -32.10 45.74
C VAL A 13 -58.59 -32.05 47.12
N CYS A 14 -59.31 -31.68 48.19
CA CYS A 14 -58.79 -31.74 49.55
C CYS A 14 -58.40 -33.17 49.99
N LEU A 15 -59.19 -34.18 49.63
CA LEU A 15 -58.84 -35.59 49.87
C LEU A 15 -57.59 -36.00 49.08
N PHE A 16 -57.48 -35.60 47.82
CA PHE A 16 -56.34 -35.93 46.97
C PHE A 16 -55.05 -35.26 47.46
N VAL A 17 -55.13 -33.99 47.85
CA VAL A 17 -54.04 -33.24 48.48
C VAL A 17 -53.66 -33.85 49.84
N ALA A 18 -54.64 -34.20 50.69
CA ALA A 18 -54.39 -34.86 51.97
C ALA A 18 -53.75 -36.26 51.82
N ILE A 19 -54.12 -37.01 50.78
CA ILE A 19 -53.51 -38.32 50.46
C ILE A 19 -52.06 -38.14 49.99
N LEU A 20 -51.76 -37.09 49.21
CA LEU A 20 -50.41 -36.76 48.76
C LEU A 20 -49.51 -36.19 49.88
N LEU A 21 -50.07 -35.43 50.84
CA LEU A 21 -49.35 -34.87 51.97
C LEU A 21 -49.18 -35.83 53.17
N ARG A 22 -50.05 -36.83 53.32
CA ARG A 22 -49.94 -37.88 54.36
C ARG A 22 -48.58 -38.58 54.45
N PRO A 23 -47.91 -38.99 53.35
CA PRO A 23 -46.59 -39.59 53.42
C PRO A 23 -45.48 -38.59 53.79
N LEU A 24 -45.66 -37.29 53.52
CA LEU A 24 -44.73 -36.24 53.96
C LEU A 24 -44.79 -36.01 55.46
N ILE A 25 -45.99 -36.00 56.05
CA ILE A 25 -46.19 -35.82 57.50
C ILE A 25 -45.75 -37.06 58.29
N ASN A 26 -46.01 -38.27 57.78
CA ASN A 26 -45.59 -39.51 58.43
C ASN A 26 -44.07 -39.75 58.40
N LYS A 27 -43.31 -39.08 57.51
CA LYS A 27 -41.84 -39.14 57.55
C LYS A 27 -41.22 -38.40 58.74
N LEU A 28 -41.96 -37.48 59.36
CA LEU A 28 -41.53 -36.74 60.57
C LEU A 28 -41.73 -37.55 61.87
N PHE A 29 -42.51 -38.62 61.85
CA PHE A 29 -42.73 -39.50 62.99
C PHE A 29 -42.05 -40.85 62.71
N LEU A 30 -40.86 -41.07 63.28
CA LEU A 30 -40.18 -42.38 63.25
C LEU A 30 -41.01 -43.40 64.05
N SER A 31 -41.99 -44.00 63.40
CA SER A 31 -42.68 -45.19 63.89
C SER A 31 -42.02 -46.40 63.24
N HIS A 32 -41.30 -47.19 64.04
CA HIS A 32 -40.87 -48.54 63.68
C HIS A 32 -42.12 -49.40 63.43
N ARG A 33 -42.65 -49.38 62.21
CA ARG A 33 -43.80 -50.19 61.83
C ARG A 33 -43.34 -51.61 61.56
N GLN A 34 -43.72 -52.50 62.45
CA GLN A 34 -43.58 -53.94 62.24
C GLN A 34 -44.89 -54.47 61.70
N ALA A 35 -44.86 -55.10 60.53
CA ALA A 35 -46.04 -55.60 59.86
C ALA A 35 -46.03 -57.13 59.89
N THR A 36 -47.06 -57.74 60.48
CA THR A 36 -47.31 -59.17 60.36
C THR A 36 -48.16 -59.42 59.13
N LYS A 37 -47.69 -60.28 58.21
CA LYS A 37 -48.43 -60.71 57.04
C LYS A 37 -48.66 -62.20 57.09
N LEU A 38 -49.90 -62.62 56.88
CA LEU A 38 -50.26 -64.01 56.63
C LEU A 38 -49.93 -64.34 55.17
N TYR A 39 -49.08 -65.35 54.98
CA TYR A 39 -48.68 -65.86 53.69
C TYR A 39 -49.19 -67.29 53.51
N THR A 40 -49.88 -67.54 52.41
CA THR A 40 -50.27 -68.89 51.99
C THR A 40 -49.31 -69.31 50.88
N PRO A 41 -48.43 -70.31 51.10
CA PRO A 41 -47.55 -70.80 50.05
C PRO A 41 -48.34 -71.39 48.88
N SER A 42 -47.87 -71.15 47.65
CA SER A 42 -48.48 -71.71 46.43
C SER A 42 -48.19 -73.20 46.27
N GLN A 43 -47.01 -73.66 46.71
CA GLN A 43 -46.68 -75.08 46.79
C GLN A 43 -47.14 -75.63 48.14
N GLN A 44 -48.09 -76.57 48.11
CA GLN A 44 -48.67 -77.21 49.29
C GLN A 44 -48.31 -78.69 49.26
N GLY A 45 -47.67 -79.17 50.32
CA GLY A 45 -47.35 -80.58 50.52
C GLY A 45 -47.18 -80.85 52.01
N VAL A 46 -47.55 -82.04 52.48
CA VAL A 46 -47.57 -82.39 53.91
C VAL A 46 -46.17 -82.31 54.55
N ALA A 47 -45.12 -82.52 53.75
CA ALA A 47 -43.72 -82.38 54.14
C ALA A 47 -43.26 -80.92 54.27
N PHE A 48 -44.02 -79.95 53.74
CA PHE A 48 -43.68 -78.52 53.79
C PHE A 48 -44.53 -77.80 54.84
N ASN A 49 -43.93 -76.79 55.48
CA ASN A 49 -44.60 -75.96 56.49
C ASN A 49 -45.14 -76.73 57.70
N SER A 50 -44.51 -77.84 58.10
CA SER A 50 -44.94 -78.64 59.26
C SER A 50 -46.45 -78.98 59.23
N GLY A 51 -47.02 -79.17 58.03
CA GLY A 51 -48.45 -79.45 57.82
C GLY A 51 -49.40 -78.23 57.89
N ALA A 52 -48.91 -77.02 58.16
CA ALA A 52 -49.73 -75.82 58.22
C ALA A 52 -50.03 -75.24 56.83
N LYS A 53 -51.27 -74.79 56.62
CA LYS A 53 -51.69 -74.19 55.33
C LYS A 53 -51.12 -72.79 55.12
N GLN A 54 -50.80 -72.06 56.19
CA GLN A 54 -50.34 -70.67 56.15
C GLN A 54 -49.16 -70.45 57.08
N ARG A 55 -48.41 -69.38 56.83
CA ARG A 55 -47.32 -68.89 57.67
C ARG A 55 -47.57 -67.44 58.03
N VAL A 56 -47.31 -67.06 59.27
CA VAL A 56 -47.30 -65.66 59.67
C VAL A 56 -45.85 -65.17 59.62
N ILE A 57 -45.59 -64.17 58.78
CA ILE A 57 -44.26 -63.57 58.62
C ILE A 57 -44.30 -62.16 59.19
N ARG A 58 -43.40 -61.88 60.14
CA ARG A 58 -43.20 -60.54 60.68
C ARG A 58 -42.12 -59.85 59.86
N MET A 59 -42.52 -58.87 59.07
CA MET A 59 -41.60 -58.02 58.33
C MET A 59 -41.20 -56.84 59.21
N VAL A 60 -39.89 -56.68 59.41
CA VAL A 60 -39.29 -55.56 60.11
C VAL A 60 -38.36 -54.86 59.13
N GLU A 61 -38.50 -53.55 58.98
CA GLU A 61 -37.58 -52.75 58.18
C GLU A 61 -36.21 -52.72 58.85
N MET A 62 -35.16 -53.04 58.10
CA MET A 62 -33.80 -53.04 58.63
C MET A 62 -33.36 -51.59 58.87
N GLN A 63 -32.94 -51.28 60.10
CA GLN A 63 -32.40 -49.97 60.45
C GLN A 63 -31.20 -49.65 59.56
N LYS A 64 -31.27 -48.54 58.82
CA LYS A 64 -30.23 -48.10 57.89
C LYS A 64 -29.26 -47.13 58.59
N ASP A 65 -27.96 -47.32 58.36
CA ASP A 65 -26.92 -46.45 58.90
C ASP A 65 -26.94 -45.07 58.22
N PRO A 66 -27.05 -43.96 58.97
CA PRO A 66 -27.04 -42.61 58.41
C PRO A 66 -25.70 -42.21 57.77
N MET A 67 -24.60 -42.89 58.08
CA MET A 67 -23.26 -42.61 57.56
C MET A 67 -22.83 -43.57 56.43
N GLU A 68 -23.69 -44.52 56.05
CA GLU A 68 -23.35 -45.48 55.00
C GLU A 68 -23.38 -44.83 53.61
N PRO A 69 -22.28 -44.90 52.83
CA PRO A 69 -22.23 -44.34 51.48
C PRO A 69 -23.13 -45.12 50.50
N PRO A 70 -23.47 -44.54 49.33
CA PRO A 70 -24.29 -45.21 48.33
C PRO A 70 -23.69 -46.56 47.88
N ARG A 71 -24.38 -47.67 48.18
CA ARG A 71 -23.92 -49.03 47.91
C ARG A 71 -23.76 -49.39 46.42
N PHE A 72 -24.49 -48.73 45.52
CA PHE A 72 -24.53 -49.11 44.10
C PHE A 72 -24.24 -47.92 43.19
N LYS A 73 -23.53 -48.20 42.08
CA LYS A 73 -23.28 -47.21 41.02
C LYS A 73 -24.52 -47.09 40.13
N ILE A 74 -25.17 -45.93 40.14
CA ILE A 74 -26.41 -45.65 39.38
C ILE A 74 -26.09 -45.07 37.97
N ASN A 75 -24.81 -44.93 37.62
CA ASN A 75 -24.37 -44.26 36.38
C ASN A 75 -24.49 -45.11 35.11
N LYS A 76 -25.07 -46.32 35.17
CA LYS A 76 -25.28 -47.16 34.00
C LYS A 76 -26.44 -46.62 33.15
N LYS A 77 -26.14 -45.93 32.06
CA LYS A 77 -27.14 -45.45 31.08
C LYS A 77 -27.54 -46.57 30.14
N ILE A 78 -28.83 -46.84 30.05
CA ILE A 78 -29.45 -47.81 29.14
C ILE A 78 -30.15 -47.00 28.04
N PRO A 79 -30.17 -47.45 26.77
CA PRO A 79 -30.96 -46.80 25.72
C PRO A 79 -32.43 -46.65 26.16
N ARG A 80 -33.10 -45.59 25.68
CA ARG A 80 -34.53 -45.42 25.98
C ARG A 80 -35.31 -46.63 25.48
N GLY A 81 -36.25 -47.08 26.30
CA GLY A 81 -37.19 -48.13 25.92
C GLY A 81 -38.03 -47.71 24.71
N PRO A 82 -38.70 -48.69 24.07
CA PRO A 82 -39.55 -48.41 22.92
C PRO A 82 -40.64 -47.38 23.31
N PRO A 83 -41.00 -46.45 22.40
CA PRO A 83 -42.12 -45.55 22.65
C PRO A 83 -43.43 -46.36 22.75
N SER A 84 -44.44 -45.77 23.41
CA SER A 84 -45.80 -46.27 23.33
C SER A 84 -46.24 -46.40 21.86
N PRO A 85 -47.15 -47.33 21.53
CA PRO A 85 -47.64 -47.47 20.16
C PRO A 85 -48.07 -46.10 19.60
N PRO A 86 -47.64 -45.74 18.37
CA PRO A 86 -47.95 -44.43 17.82
C PRO A 86 -49.47 -44.27 17.71
N ALA A 87 -49.97 -43.15 18.21
CA ALA A 87 -51.39 -42.86 18.15
C ALA A 87 -51.84 -42.78 16.67
N PRO A 88 -53.05 -43.27 16.34
CA PRO A 88 -53.58 -43.18 14.98
C PRO A 88 -53.74 -41.72 14.58
N VAL A 89 -53.14 -41.35 13.45
CA VAL A 89 -53.15 -39.98 12.96
C VAL A 89 -54.37 -39.77 12.05
N MET A 90 -55.38 -39.06 12.55
CA MET A 90 -56.62 -38.78 11.82
C MET A 90 -56.48 -37.52 10.94
N HIS A 91 -55.74 -37.64 9.85
CA HIS A 91 -55.69 -36.59 8.82
C HIS A 91 -56.94 -36.63 7.92
N SER A 92 -57.27 -35.49 7.31
CA SER A 92 -58.20 -35.47 6.18
C SER A 92 -57.59 -36.20 4.98
N PRO A 93 -58.41 -36.70 4.03
CA PRO A 93 -57.91 -37.33 2.81
C PRO A 93 -56.90 -36.43 2.08
N SER A 94 -55.80 -37.02 1.60
CA SER A 94 -54.72 -36.26 0.99
C SER A 94 -55.21 -35.47 -0.23
N ARG A 95 -54.98 -34.15 -0.23
CA ARG A 95 -55.18 -33.33 -1.42
C ARG A 95 -54.10 -33.67 -2.44
N LYS A 96 -54.49 -33.84 -3.71
CA LYS A 96 -53.52 -34.08 -4.79
C LYS A 96 -52.73 -32.79 -5.04
N MET A 97 -51.42 -32.84 -4.84
CA MET A 97 -50.51 -31.76 -5.20
C MET A 97 -50.56 -31.53 -6.71
N THR A 98 -50.67 -30.29 -7.15
CA THR A 98 -50.55 -29.99 -8.58
C THR A 98 -49.08 -29.97 -9.00
N VAL A 99 -48.79 -30.34 -10.25
CA VAL A 99 -47.40 -30.34 -10.78
C VAL A 99 -46.81 -28.92 -10.73
N LYS A 100 -47.62 -27.90 -10.99
CA LYS A 100 -47.22 -26.49 -10.92
C LYS A 100 -46.77 -26.10 -9.51
N GLU A 101 -47.59 -26.42 -8.51
CA GLU A 101 -47.28 -26.16 -7.11
C GLU A 101 -45.97 -26.85 -6.70
N GLN A 102 -45.80 -28.11 -7.07
CA GLN A 102 -44.57 -28.84 -6.76
C GLN A 102 -43.32 -28.20 -7.39
N GLN A 103 -43.43 -27.63 -8.60
CA GLN A 103 -42.33 -26.95 -9.27
C GLN A 103 -42.00 -25.59 -8.64
N GLU A 104 -43.02 -24.82 -8.24
CA GLU A 104 -42.86 -23.52 -7.58
C GLU A 104 -42.18 -23.66 -6.21
N TRP A 105 -42.51 -24.74 -5.49
CA TRP A 105 -41.89 -25.07 -4.20
C TRP A 105 -40.54 -25.80 -4.32
N LYS A 106 -39.98 -25.91 -5.53
CA LYS A 106 -38.65 -26.50 -5.72
C LYS A 106 -37.56 -25.50 -5.33
N ILE A 107 -37.03 -25.68 -4.13
CA ILE A 107 -35.97 -24.83 -3.58
C ILE A 107 -34.66 -25.03 -4.37
N PRO A 108 -34.07 -23.97 -4.95
CA PRO A 108 -32.77 -24.05 -5.61
C PRO A 108 -31.64 -24.45 -4.65
N PRO A 109 -30.62 -25.20 -5.12
CA PRO A 109 -29.49 -25.57 -4.26
C PRO A 109 -28.69 -24.33 -3.84
N CYS A 110 -28.22 -24.32 -2.59
CA CYS A 110 -27.39 -23.24 -2.07
C CYS A 110 -25.94 -23.39 -2.56
N ILE A 111 -25.57 -22.58 -3.55
CA ILE A 111 -24.19 -22.48 -4.04
C ILE A 111 -23.55 -21.29 -3.34
N SER A 112 -22.58 -21.56 -2.48
CA SER A 112 -21.90 -20.52 -1.72
C SER A 112 -20.58 -20.11 -2.36
N ASN A 113 -20.23 -18.82 -2.28
CA ASN A 113 -18.94 -18.30 -2.72
C ASN A 113 -17.79 -18.64 -1.75
N TRP A 114 -18.09 -19.14 -0.54
CA TRP A 114 -17.08 -19.37 0.52
C TRP A 114 -16.82 -20.84 0.83
N LYS A 115 -17.83 -21.71 0.78
CA LYS A 115 -17.75 -23.09 1.29
C LYS A 115 -18.14 -24.10 0.22
N ASN A 116 -17.28 -25.11 0.08
CA ASN A 116 -17.53 -26.29 -0.75
C ASN A 116 -17.05 -27.55 -0.01
N ALA A 117 -17.76 -27.94 1.06
CA ALA A 117 -17.33 -29.01 1.96
C ALA A 117 -17.17 -30.37 1.27
N LYS A 118 -17.96 -30.63 0.23
CA LYS A 118 -17.92 -31.88 -0.55
C LYS A 118 -17.09 -31.77 -1.84
N GLY A 119 -16.47 -30.62 -2.10
CA GLY A 119 -15.58 -30.44 -3.25
C GLY A 119 -16.26 -30.54 -4.63
N TYR A 120 -17.56 -30.21 -4.75
CA TYR A 120 -18.26 -30.27 -6.03
C TYR A 120 -17.63 -29.35 -7.08
N THR A 121 -17.48 -29.85 -8.31
CA THR A 121 -17.10 -29.04 -9.48
C THR A 121 -18.32 -28.27 -9.96
N ILE A 122 -18.37 -26.99 -9.64
CA ILE A 122 -19.50 -26.09 -9.94
C ILE A 122 -19.03 -25.08 -11.00
N PRO A 123 -19.74 -24.95 -12.13
CA PRO A 123 -19.38 -24.01 -13.19
C PRO A 123 -19.50 -22.56 -12.73
N LEU A 124 -18.80 -21.67 -13.44
CA LEU A 124 -18.66 -20.26 -13.05
C LEU A 124 -20.00 -19.51 -13.07
N ASP A 125 -20.85 -19.76 -14.06
CA ASP A 125 -22.18 -19.15 -14.17
C ASP A 125 -23.00 -19.36 -12.89
N LYS A 126 -22.99 -20.57 -12.32
CA LYS A 126 -23.74 -20.90 -11.10
C LYS A 126 -23.12 -20.34 -9.82
N ARG A 127 -21.81 -20.11 -9.80
CA ARG A 127 -21.13 -19.43 -8.68
C ARG A 127 -21.40 -17.92 -8.70
N LEU A 128 -21.33 -17.31 -9.88
CA LEU A 128 -21.51 -15.86 -10.06
C LEU A 128 -22.99 -15.44 -10.09
N ALA A 129 -23.92 -16.36 -10.32
CA ALA A 129 -25.35 -16.06 -10.42
C ALA A 129 -25.93 -15.34 -9.18
N ALA A 130 -25.45 -15.67 -7.98
CA ALA A 130 -25.96 -15.11 -6.72
C ALA A 130 -25.24 -13.84 -6.27
N ASP A 131 -24.23 -13.41 -7.02
CA ASP A 131 -23.33 -12.34 -6.62
C ASP A 131 -24.01 -10.96 -6.59
N GLY A 132 -25.14 -10.80 -7.28
CA GLY A 132 -25.96 -9.57 -7.23
C GLY A 132 -25.29 -8.31 -7.79
N ARG A 133 -23.95 -8.31 -7.95
CA ARG A 133 -23.14 -7.24 -8.53
C ARG A 133 -23.57 -6.89 -9.96
N GLY A 134 -24.02 -7.88 -10.73
CA GLY A 134 -24.57 -7.68 -12.07
C GLY A 134 -25.97 -7.07 -12.10
N LEU A 135 -26.69 -7.07 -10.97
CA LEU A 135 -28.03 -6.48 -10.85
C LEU A 135 -27.98 -5.01 -10.38
N GLN A 136 -26.87 -4.59 -9.76
CA GLN A 136 -26.69 -3.21 -9.34
C GLN A 136 -26.24 -2.36 -10.53
N THR A 137 -27.19 -1.67 -11.16
CA THR A 137 -26.87 -0.61 -12.12
C THR A 137 -26.33 0.60 -11.35
N VAL A 138 -25.09 1.01 -11.66
CA VAL A 138 -24.46 2.18 -11.04
C VAL A 138 -25.09 3.43 -11.65
N HIS A 139 -25.92 4.14 -10.87
CA HIS A 139 -26.49 5.43 -11.26
C HIS A 139 -25.68 6.56 -10.61
N ILE A 140 -25.37 7.61 -11.35
CA ILE A 140 -24.60 8.77 -10.87
C ILE A 140 -25.54 9.95 -10.63
N ASN A 141 -25.34 10.66 -9.52
CA ASN A 141 -26.14 11.83 -9.14
C ASN A 141 -25.69 13.11 -9.89
N GLU A 142 -26.63 13.93 -10.35
CA GLU A 142 -26.36 15.22 -11.01
C GLU A 142 -25.65 16.25 -10.12
N ASN A 143 -25.73 16.12 -8.80
CA ASN A 143 -25.03 17.02 -7.87
C ASN A 143 -23.50 16.97 -8.06
N PHE A 144 -22.95 15.86 -8.56
CA PHE A 144 -21.53 15.77 -8.91
C PHE A 144 -21.16 16.75 -10.03
N ALA A 145 -22.03 16.95 -11.03
CA ALA A 145 -21.81 17.92 -12.09
C ALA A 145 -21.85 19.35 -11.55
N LYS A 146 -22.86 19.68 -10.74
CA LYS A 146 -22.98 21.00 -10.11
C LYS A 146 -21.76 21.36 -9.25
N LEU A 147 -21.26 20.39 -8.48
CA LEU A 147 -20.05 20.56 -7.67
C LEU A 147 -18.81 20.77 -8.54
N ALA A 148 -18.63 19.96 -9.58
CA ALA A 148 -17.50 20.09 -10.49
C ALA A 148 -17.50 21.47 -11.19
N GLU A 149 -18.65 21.92 -11.68
CA GLU A 149 -18.80 23.24 -12.29
C GLU A 149 -18.50 24.37 -11.30
N ALA A 150 -19.02 24.29 -10.08
CA ALA A 150 -18.74 25.28 -9.04
C ALA A 150 -17.24 25.39 -8.74
N LEU A 151 -16.53 24.25 -8.66
CA LEU A 151 -15.07 24.22 -8.46
C LEU A 151 -14.31 24.78 -9.65
N TYR A 152 -14.74 24.49 -10.88
CA TYR A 152 -14.14 25.07 -12.10
C TYR A 152 -14.31 26.60 -12.15
N ILE A 153 -15.48 27.11 -11.80
CA ILE A 153 -15.75 28.55 -11.73
C ILE A 153 -14.89 29.20 -10.63
N ALA A 154 -14.81 28.56 -9.46
CA ALA A 154 -14.01 29.04 -8.34
C ALA A 154 -12.52 29.10 -8.70
N ASP A 155 -11.96 28.06 -9.33
CA ASP A 155 -10.54 28.05 -9.75
C ASP A 155 -10.24 29.17 -10.76
N ARG A 156 -11.11 29.35 -11.76
CA ARG A 156 -10.94 30.42 -12.75
C ARG A 156 -10.92 31.80 -12.09
N LYS A 157 -11.89 32.08 -11.22
CA LYS A 157 -11.95 33.36 -10.48
C LYS A 157 -10.76 33.54 -9.54
N ALA A 158 -10.29 32.47 -8.90
CA ALA A 158 -9.12 32.53 -8.03
C ALA A 158 -7.86 32.89 -8.82
N ARG A 159 -7.66 32.29 -10.01
CA ARG A 159 -6.53 32.61 -10.90
C ARG A 159 -6.58 34.07 -11.38
N GLU A 160 -7.74 34.54 -11.84
CA GLU A 160 -7.93 35.94 -12.24
C GLU A 160 -7.59 36.91 -11.10
N ALA A 161 -8.05 36.61 -9.88
CA ALA A 161 -7.75 37.43 -8.70
C ALA A 161 -6.26 37.41 -8.31
N VAL A 162 -5.59 36.27 -8.44
CA VAL A 162 -4.14 36.16 -8.21
C VAL A 162 -3.36 36.93 -9.28
N GLU A 163 -3.75 36.81 -10.56
CA GLU A 163 -3.09 37.52 -11.65
C GLU A 163 -3.25 39.03 -11.53
N MET A 164 -4.46 39.53 -11.22
CA MET A 164 -4.70 40.95 -10.97
C MET A 164 -3.83 41.47 -9.81
N ARG A 165 -3.74 40.72 -8.71
CA ARG A 165 -2.87 41.10 -7.58
C ARG A 165 -1.39 41.15 -7.98
N ALA A 166 -0.91 40.13 -8.69
CA ALA A 166 0.46 40.09 -9.18
C ALA A 166 0.77 41.25 -10.14
N GLN A 167 -0.16 41.64 -11.01
CA GLN A 167 -0.01 42.79 -11.90
C GLN A 167 0.03 44.11 -11.12
N VAL A 168 -0.84 44.28 -10.12
CA VAL A 168 -0.84 45.47 -9.24
C VAL A 168 0.46 45.57 -8.46
N GLU A 169 0.94 44.49 -7.86
CA GLU A 169 2.22 44.45 -7.13
C GLU A 169 3.40 44.81 -8.05
N LYS A 170 3.44 44.25 -9.28
CA LYS A 170 4.46 44.62 -10.27
C LYS A 170 4.41 46.10 -10.62
N LYS A 171 3.23 46.67 -10.82
CA LYS A 171 3.06 48.10 -11.14
C LYS A 171 3.49 49.00 -9.98
N MET A 172 3.16 48.63 -8.74
CA MET A 172 3.60 49.34 -7.54
C MET A 172 5.13 49.27 -7.39
N ALA A 173 5.71 48.09 -7.58
CA ALA A 173 7.16 47.90 -7.53
C ALA A 173 7.90 48.70 -8.62
N GLN A 174 7.36 48.78 -9.84
CA GLN A 174 7.90 49.63 -10.91
C GLN A 174 7.86 51.11 -10.52
N LYS A 175 6.72 51.60 -10.02
CA LYS A 175 6.57 52.99 -9.56
C LYS A 175 7.51 53.33 -8.40
N GLU A 176 7.74 52.38 -7.48
CA GLU A 176 8.73 52.56 -6.42
C GLU A 176 10.17 52.58 -6.94
N LYS A 177 10.50 51.76 -7.95
CA LYS A 177 11.82 51.81 -8.60
C LYS A 177 12.05 53.13 -9.31
N GLU A 178 11.07 53.63 -10.05
CA GLU A 178 11.13 54.93 -10.74
C GLU A 178 11.35 56.07 -9.74
N LYS A 179 10.59 56.11 -8.64
CA LYS A 179 10.81 57.09 -7.56
C LYS A 179 12.21 57.00 -6.93
N LYS A 180 12.74 55.79 -6.77
CA LYS A 180 14.11 55.59 -6.26
C LYS A 180 15.14 56.10 -7.26
N GLU A 181 14.94 55.86 -8.55
CA GLU A 181 15.81 56.36 -9.62
C GLU A 181 15.77 57.90 -9.72
N GLU A 182 14.59 58.50 -9.66
CA GLU A 182 14.41 59.96 -9.65
C GLU A 182 15.10 60.59 -8.44
N LYS A 183 14.91 60.01 -7.24
CA LYS A 183 15.60 60.47 -6.03
C LYS A 183 17.13 60.36 -6.16
N LEU A 184 17.64 59.28 -6.74
CA LEU A 184 19.07 59.12 -7.01
C LEU A 184 19.57 60.14 -8.04
N ARG A 185 18.75 60.45 -9.05
CA ARG A 185 19.06 61.46 -10.09
C ARG A 185 19.10 62.87 -9.51
N GLU A 186 18.14 63.25 -8.67
CA GLU A 186 18.15 64.51 -7.93
C GLU A 186 19.39 64.63 -7.03
N LEU A 187 19.71 63.56 -6.29
CA LEU A 187 20.87 63.53 -5.40
C LEU A 187 22.20 63.64 -6.19
N ALA A 188 22.27 63.00 -7.36
CA ALA A 188 23.39 63.14 -8.28
C ALA A 188 23.47 64.55 -8.91
N GLN A 189 22.33 65.16 -9.24
CA GLN A 189 22.27 66.53 -9.76
C GLN A 189 22.68 67.53 -8.68
N MET A 190 22.18 67.40 -7.46
CA MET A 190 22.59 68.22 -6.31
C MET A 190 24.10 68.05 -6.01
N ALA A 191 24.64 66.84 -6.13
CA ALA A 191 26.08 66.60 -6.00
C ALA A 191 26.89 67.27 -7.13
N ARG A 192 26.37 67.26 -8.37
CA ARG A 192 26.97 67.98 -9.49
C ARG A 192 26.88 69.50 -9.33
N ASP A 193 25.74 70.03 -8.86
CA ASP A 193 25.53 71.45 -8.63
C ASP A 193 26.38 71.95 -7.46
N ARG A 194 26.59 71.15 -6.40
CA ARG A 194 27.58 71.47 -5.35
C ARG A 194 29.01 71.45 -5.88
N ARG A 195 29.33 70.58 -6.83
CA ARG A 195 30.64 70.54 -7.50
C ARG A 195 30.83 71.67 -8.52
N ALA A 196 29.77 72.05 -9.24
CA ALA A 196 29.75 73.10 -10.25
C ALA A 196 29.55 74.50 -9.64
N GLY A 197 29.02 74.58 -8.41
CA GLY A 197 28.88 75.77 -7.57
C GLY A 197 30.22 76.36 -7.12
N ILE A 198 31.35 75.74 -7.48
CA ILE A 198 32.65 76.41 -7.54
C ILE A 198 32.78 77.15 -8.89
N LYS A 199 31.84 78.06 -9.17
CA LYS A 199 32.03 79.15 -10.14
C LYS A 199 30.91 80.20 -10.03
N GLY A 200 31.25 81.32 -9.38
CA GLY A 200 30.67 82.62 -9.71
C GLY A 200 29.90 83.37 -8.62
N HIS A 201 30.66 84.09 -7.78
CA HIS A 201 30.35 85.39 -7.15
C HIS A 201 29.33 85.52 -6.00
N GLY A 202 29.83 86.00 -4.84
CA GLY A 202 29.06 86.96 -4.03
C GLY A 202 29.35 87.06 -2.53
N GLY A 203 30.59 87.36 -2.12
CA GLY A 203 30.89 88.03 -0.83
C GLY A 203 30.86 87.18 0.45
N ASP A 204 31.89 87.35 1.29
CA ASP A 204 31.93 86.95 2.72
C ASP A 204 32.47 85.55 3.12
N LYS A 205 33.45 85.00 2.38
CA LYS A 205 34.21 83.79 2.80
C LYS A 205 35.71 83.83 2.45
N GLU A 206 36.33 85.00 2.55
CA GLU A 206 37.73 85.19 2.13
C GLU A 206 38.76 84.40 2.97
N ASP A 207 38.46 84.08 4.23
CA ASP A 207 39.40 83.40 5.14
C ASP A 207 39.43 81.86 5.05
N GLY A 208 38.34 81.22 4.60
CA GLY A 208 38.27 79.76 4.46
C GLY A 208 38.90 79.26 3.16
N GLU A 209 38.66 80.00 2.06
CA GLU A 209 39.15 79.63 0.72
C GLU A 209 40.67 79.76 0.58
N ALA A 210 41.31 80.66 1.33
CA ALA A 210 42.76 80.78 1.33
C ALA A 210 43.45 79.50 1.87
N ARG A 211 42.92 78.93 2.96
CA ARG A 211 43.43 77.68 3.56
C ARG A 211 43.20 76.48 2.66
N GLU A 212 42.01 76.35 2.09
CA GLU A 212 41.68 75.24 1.19
C GLU A 212 42.53 75.29 -0.11
N ARG A 213 42.84 76.49 -0.61
CA ARG A 213 43.70 76.70 -1.78
C ARG A 213 45.18 76.40 -1.48
N ASP A 214 45.62 76.58 -0.24
CA ASP A 214 46.96 76.21 0.22
C ASP A 214 47.09 74.70 0.44
N GLU A 215 46.06 74.04 0.99
CA GLU A 215 45.97 72.58 1.12
C GLU A 215 45.99 71.90 -0.25
N ILE A 216 45.22 72.38 -1.23
CA ILE A 216 45.24 71.86 -2.60
C ILE A 216 46.62 72.05 -3.26
N ARG A 217 47.35 73.14 -2.92
CA ARG A 217 48.73 73.36 -3.42
C ARG A 217 49.74 72.44 -2.74
N HIS A 218 49.51 72.07 -1.48
CA HIS A 218 50.32 71.13 -0.73
C HIS A 218 50.08 69.69 -1.21
N ASP A 219 48.82 69.28 -1.37
CA ASP A 219 48.43 67.95 -1.84
C ASP A 219 48.87 67.68 -3.28
N ARG A 220 48.69 68.63 -4.21
CA ARG A 220 49.26 68.50 -5.56
C ARG A 220 50.79 68.48 -5.59
N ARG A 221 51.47 68.99 -4.55
CA ARG A 221 52.92 68.85 -4.40
C ARG A 221 53.26 67.43 -3.93
N LYS A 222 52.52 66.92 -2.94
CA LYS A 222 52.66 65.58 -2.37
C LYS A 222 52.35 64.49 -3.40
N GLU A 223 51.29 64.65 -4.19
CA GLU A 223 50.88 63.74 -5.26
C GLU A 223 51.92 63.70 -6.38
N ARG A 224 52.41 64.85 -6.86
CA ARG A 224 53.53 64.89 -7.83
C ARG A 224 54.83 64.32 -7.28
N GLN A 225 55.00 64.27 -5.96
CA GLN A 225 56.16 63.65 -5.32
C GLN A 225 55.97 62.14 -5.18
N HIS A 226 54.76 61.70 -4.85
CA HIS A 226 54.35 60.30 -4.84
C HIS A 226 54.43 59.68 -6.25
N ASP A 227 53.91 60.35 -7.28
CA ASP A 227 54.00 59.94 -8.68
C ASP A 227 55.45 59.93 -9.19
N ARG A 228 56.29 60.88 -8.75
CA ARG A 228 57.72 60.85 -9.06
C ARG A 228 58.44 59.69 -8.37
N ASN A 229 58.05 59.32 -7.15
CA ASN A 229 58.59 58.17 -6.46
C ASN A 229 58.11 56.85 -7.08
N ILE A 230 56.83 56.76 -7.46
CA ILE A 230 56.26 55.60 -8.15
C ILE A 230 56.87 55.43 -9.55
N SER A 231 57.03 56.51 -10.32
CA SER A 231 57.68 56.45 -11.63
C SER A 231 59.17 56.11 -11.55
N ARG A 232 59.86 56.44 -10.45
CA ARG A 232 61.24 55.99 -10.19
C ARG A 232 61.35 54.53 -9.76
N ALA A 233 60.32 53.97 -9.11
CA ALA A 233 60.40 52.65 -8.50
C ALA A 233 60.27 51.48 -9.51
N ALA A 234 59.49 51.62 -10.60
CA ALA A 234 59.45 50.66 -11.71
C ALA A 234 58.59 51.17 -12.89
N PRO A 235 59.18 51.77 -13.94
CA PRO A 235 58.41 52.28 -15.09
C PRO A 235 57.75 51.18 -15.93
N ASP A 236 58.30 49.96 -15.97
CA ASP A 236 57.85 48.91 -16.90
C ASP A 236 56.59 48.14 -16.44
N LYS A 237 56.25 48.19 -15.14
CA LYS A 237 55.14 47.39 -14.59
C LYS A 237 53.78 48.10 -14.64
N ARG A 238 53.76 49.43 -14.78
CA ARG A 238 52.53 50.24 -14.75
C ARG A 238 51.69 50.10 -16.01
N SER A 239 52.32 50.15 -17.19
CA SER A 239 51.57 50.12 -18.46
C SER A 239 50.94 48.75 -18.75
N LYS A 240 51.51 47.67 -18.21
CA LYS A 240 51.00 46.31 -18.42
C LYS A 240 49.84 45.99 -17.46
N LEU A 241 49.98 46.35 -16.18
CA LEU A 241 48.94 46.12 -15.17
C LEU A 241 47.67 46.94 -15.42
N GLN A 242 47.80 48.20 -15.83
CA GLN A 242 46.64 49.06 -16.07
C GLN A 242 45.91 48.66 -17.37
N ARG A 243 46.65 48.22 -18.40
CA ARG A 243 46.07 47.76 -19.67
C ARG A 243 45.43 46.38 -19.57
N ASP A 244 45.89 45.52 -18.66
CA ASP A 244 45.26 44.21 -18.40
C ASP A 244 44.03 44.33 -17.48
N GLN A 245 43.91 45.39 -16.68
CA GLN A 245 42.76 45.66 -15.80
C GLN A 245 41.50 46.12 -16.55
N ASP A 246 41.68 46.82 -17.67
CA ASP A 246 40.61 47.39 -18.50
C ASP A 246 40.18 46.46 -19.67
N ARG A 247 40.70 45.22 -19.74
CA ARG A 247 40.32 44.27 -20.79
C ARG A 247 39.02 43.55 -20.45
N ASP A 248 38.07 43.62 -21.37
CA ASP A 248 36.80 42.90 -21.25
C ASP A 248 37.02 41.38 -21.23
N VAL A 249 36.18 40.68 -20.47
CA VAL A 249 36.27 39.22 -20.22
C VAL A 249 36.26 38.41 -21.53
N SER A 250 35.61 38.91 -22.58
CA SER A 250 35.61 38.30 -23.92
C SER A 250 36.96 38.39 -24.64
N GLU A 251 37.71 39.49 -24.48
CA GLU A 251 39.04 39.68 -25.09
C GLU A 251 40.11 38.84 -24.38
N LEU A 252 39.98 38.66 -23.07
CA LEU A 252 40.83 37.75 -22.28
C LEU A 252 40.68 36.29 -22.71
N ILE A 253 39.47 35.87 -23.08
CA ILE A 253 39.18 34.52 -23.60
C ILE A 253 39.76 34.35 -25.01
N ALA A 254 39.62 35.35 -25.88
CA ALA A 254 40.13 35.31 -27.26
C ALA A 254 41.67 35.32 -27.33
N LEU A 255 42.34 35.95 -26.36
CA LEU A 255 43.81 35.95 -26.20
C LEU A 255 44.35 34.71 -25.48
N GLY A 256 43.49 33.77 -25.07
CA GLY A 256 43.89 32.56 -24.37
C GLY A 256 44.59 32.83 -23.03
N GLN A 257 44.42 34.02 -22.43
CA GLN A 257 44.96 34.29 -21.10
C GLN A 257 44.18 33.44 -20.09
N PRO A 258 44.86 32.57 -19.32
CA PRO A 258 44.17 31.72 -18.35
C PRO A 258 43.56 32.62 -17.28
N ASN A 259 42.24 32.59 -17.18
CA ASN A 259 41.49 33.23 -16.11
C ASN A 259 41.97 32.66 -14.77
N PRO A 260 42.70 33.41 -13.93
CA PRO A 260 43.08 32.94 -12.61
C PRO A 260 41.85 33.11 -11.71
N ARG A 261 40.82 32.30 -11.94
CA ARG A 261 39.80 32.05 -10.92
C ARG A 261 40.52 31.34 -9.79
N ALA A 262 41.11 32.11 -8.89
CA ALA A 262 41.49 31.63 -7.58
C ALA A 262 40.19 31.19 -6.89
N SER A 263 39.88 29.90 -6.96
CA SER A 263 38.85 29.33 -6.11
C SER A 263 39.36 29.48 -4.68
N SER A 264 38.71 30.34 -3.89
CA SER A 264 39.07 30.60 -2.50
C SER A 264 38.78 29.43 -1.55
N GLU A 265 38.48 28.24 -2.10
CA GLU A 265 38.06 27.06 -1.38
C GLU A 265 38.91 25.87 -1.86
N ALA A 266 39.27 24.99 -0.92
CA ALA A 266 40.16 23.85 -1.18
C ALA A 266 39.65 23.01 -2.35
N GLN A 267 40.51 22.77 -3.35
CA GLN A 267 40.16 21.93 -4.48
C GLN A 267 40.12 20.47 -4.02
N TYR A 268 38.92 19.90 -3.91
CA TYR A 268 38.73 18.48 -3.59
C TYR A 268 38.84 17.61 -4.86
N ASP A 269 39.39 16.40 -4.75
CA ASP A 269 39.52 15.46 -5.88
C ASP A 269 38.14 15.07 -6.41
N GLN A 270 37.92 15.23 -7.72
CA GLN A 270 36.66 14.93 -8.40
C GLN A 270 36.21 13.47 -8.20
N ARG A 271 37.14 12.54 -7.95
CA ARG A 271 36.84 11.13 -7.64
C ARG A 271 36.11 10.94 -6.31
N LEU A 272 36.06 11.95 -5.46
CA LEU A 272 35.38 11.90 -4.16
C LEU A 272 33.91 12.31 -4.26
N PHE A 273 33.52 13.18 -5.20
CA PHE A 273 32.15 13.73 -5.28
C PHE A 273 31.11 12.78 -5.88
N ASN A 274 31.53 11.70 -6.53
CA ASN A 274 30.62 10.72 -7.15
C ASN A 274 30.61 9.38 -6.42
N GLN A 275 30.96 9.35 -5.13
CA GLN A 275 30.84 8.15 -4.32
C GLN A 275 29.46 8.14 -3.65
N SER A 276 28.58 7.22 -4.04
CA SER A 276 27.20 7.09 -3.51
C SER A 276 27.11 6.59 -2.06
N LYS A 277 28.24 6.46 -1.35
CA LYS A 277 28.35 5.84 -0.02
C LYS A 277 27.80 6.69 1.15
N GLY A 278 27.09 7.78 0.88
CA GLY A 278 26.71 8.75 1.91
C GLY A 278 25.26 8.69 2.41
N MET A 279 24.32 8.15 1.62
CA MET A 279 22.89 8.16 1.99
C MET A 279 22.26 6.77 2.12
N ASP A 280 22.77 5.77 1.40
CA ASP A 280 22.16 4.42 1.36
C ASP A 280 22.66 3.47 2.45
N SER A 281 23.78 3.77 3.13
CA SER A 281 24.34 2.94 4.20
C SER A 281 23.87 3.34 5.61
N GLY A 282 22.72 4.01 5.70
CA GLY A 282 22.14 4.45 6.97
C GLY A 282 21.40 3.32 7.69
N PHE A 283 21.58 3.24 9.01
CA PHE A 283 20.79 2.40 9.92
C PHE A 283 19.30 2.72 9.72
N ALA A 284 18.57 1.83 9.05
CA ALA A 284 17.16 1.97 8.71
C ALA A 284 16.28 1.80 9.95
N GLY A 285 16.31 2.78 10.85
CA GLY A 285 15.32 2.95 11.92
C GLY A 285 15.22 1.82 12.96
N GLY A 286 16.16 0.89 13.02
CA GLY A 286 16.08 -0.28 13.89
C GLY A 286 15.10 -1.35 13.40
N GLU A 287 14.82 -1.41 12.10
CA GLU A 287 14.13 -2.57 11.52
C GLU A 287 15.08 -3.78 11.52
N ASP A 288 14.93 -4.64 12.52
CA ASP A 288 15.69 -5.89 12.72
C ASP A 288 15.58 -6.88 11.54
N GLU A 289 14.65 -6.64 10.62
CA GLU A 289 14.40 -7.46 9.43
C GLU A 289 15.38 -7.15 8.28
N MET A 290 15.98 -5.95 8.26
CA MET A 290 17.00 -5.59 7.26
C MET A 290 18.38 -6.01 7.76
N TYR A 291 18.81 -7.23 7.41
CA TYR A 291 20.11 -7.80 7.78
C TYR A 291 21.28 -7.14 6.99
N ASN A 292 21.50 -5.84 7.21
CA ASN A 292 22.51 -5.00 6.56
C ASN A 292 23.75 -4.78 7.46
N VAL A 293 24.19 -5.81 8.18
CA VAL A 293 25.30 -5.73 9.15
C VAL A 293 26.65 -5.47 8.50
N TYR A 294 26.81 -5.81 7.21
CA TYR A 294 28.07 -5.70 6.50
C TYR A 294 27.92 -4.81 5.26
N ASP A 295 28.83 -3.84 5.13
CA ASP A 295 28.89 -2.90 3.99
C ASP A 295 29.33 -3.56 2.68
N GLN A 296 29.90 -4.76 2.73
CA GLN A 296 30.46 -5.48 1.58
C GLN A 296 30.04 -6.95 1.60
N PRO A 297 29.67 -7.53 0.45
CA PRO A 297 29.37 -8.96 0.36
C PRO A 297 30.61 -9.78 0.64
N PHE A 298 30.43 -10.90 1.36
CA PHE A 298 31.53 -11.81 1.74
C PHE A 298 32.34 -12.32 0.53
N ARG A 299 31.73 -12.43 -0.65
CA ARG A 299 32.40 -12.75 -1.91
C ARG A 299 32.23 -11.61 -2.91
N ARG A 300 33.34 -11.09 -3.43
CA ARG A 300 33.36 -10.16 -4.59
C ARG A 300 32.86 -10.80 -5.89
N GLY A 301 32.67 -12.13 -5.88
CA GLY A 301 32.21 -12.90 -7.02
C GLY A 301 30.81 -12.54 -7.52
N SER A 302 29.93 -11.94 -6.70
CA SER A 302 28.59 -11.56 -7.15
C SER A 302 28.61 -10.41 -8.17
N ASP A 303 29.48 -9.42 -7.97
CA ASP A 303 29.69 -8.34 -8.95
C ASP A 303 30.55 -8.80 -10.12
N MET A 304 31.54 -9.66 -9.86
CA MET A 304 32.33 -10.26 -10.94
C MET A 304 31.49 -11.21 -11.81
N ALA A 305 30.39 -11.79 -11.32
CA ALA A 305 29.53 -12.73 -12.04
C ALA A 305 29.03 -12.20 -13.39
N GLN A 306 28.81 -10.89 -13.49
CA GLN A 306 28.42 -10.23 -14.74
C GLN A 306 29.56 -10.19 -15.78
N ASN A 307 30.80 -10.44 -15.35
CA ASN A 307 32.03 -10.35 -16.15
C ASN A 307 32.93 -11.61 -16.03
N ILE A 308 32.47 -12.74 -15.47
CA ILE A 308 33.32 -13.93 -15.25
C ILE A 308 33.88 -14.47 -16.58
N TYR A 309 33.09 -14.47 -17.64
CA TYR A 309 33.58 -14.72 -18.99
C TYR A 309 32.54 -14.23 -20.01
N ARG A 310 32.84 -13.12 -20.69
CA ARG A 310 32.05 -12.63 -21.82
C ARG A 310 33.02 -12.29 -22.95
N PRO A 311 33.48 -13.29 -23.73
CA PRO A 311 34.42 -13.04 -24.80
C PRO A 311 33.78 -12.09 -25.81
N THR A 312 34.41 -10.94 -26.01
CA THR A 312 33.98 -9.97 -27.01
C THR A 312 34.71 -10.30 -28.30
N LYS A 313 33.97 -10.65 -29.36
CA LYS A 313 34.57 -10.95 -30.68
C LYS A 313 35.44 -9.80 -31.23
N SER A 314 35.33 -8.58 -30.69
CA SER A 314 36.17 -7.45 -31.12
C SER A 314 37.57 -7.47 -30.51
N SER A 315 37.75 -7.94 -29.26
CA SER A 315 39.09 -7.96 -28.66
C SER A 315 39.97 -9.06 -29.23
N ASP A 316 39.36 -10.20 -29.58
CA ASP A 316 40.09 -11.33 -30.15
C ASP A 316 40.50 -11.08 -31.61
N LYS A 317 39.77 -10.20 -32.32
CA LYS A 317 40.07 -9.84 -33.71
C LYS A 317 41.37 -9.05 -33.84
N ASP A 318 41.63 -8.14 -32.90
CA ASP A 318 42.87 -7.36 -32.87
C ASP A 318 44.07 -8.19 -32.42
N MET A 319 43.85 -9.29 -31.68
CA MET A 319 44.92 -10.12 -31.10
C MET A 319 45.28 -11.35 -31.97
N TYR A 320 44.33 -11.94 -32.70
CA TYR A 320 44.54 -13.16 -33.50
C TYR A 320 44.34 -12.98 -35.01
N GLY A 321 43.90 -11.81 -35.50
CA GLY A 321 43.68 -11.57 -36.93
C GLY A 321 42.53 -12.41 -37.52
N ASP A 322 42.17 -12.14 -38.77
CA ASP A 322 41.00 -12.74 -39.46
C ASP A 322 41.19 -14.23 -39.84
N ASP A 323 42.31 -14.85 -39.44
CA ASP A 323 42.74 -16.18 -39.86
C ASP A 323 42.07 -17.34 -39.08
N LEU A 324 41.18 -17.03 -38.13
CA LEU A 324 40.49 -18.06 -37.33
C LEU A 324 39.29 -18.69 -38.05
N ASP A 325 38.74 -18.02 -39.07
CA ASP A 325 37.60 -18.53 -39.86
C ASP A 325 37.99 -19.60 -40.90
N THR A 326 39.30 -19.78 -41.18
CA THR A 326 39.80 -20.77 -42.16
C THR A 326 40.23 -22.11 -41.55
N LEU A 327 40.24 -22.26 -40.23
CA LEU A 327 40.56 -23.52 -39.52
C LEU A 327 39.30 -24.27 -39.06
N MET A 328 38.25 -24.26 -39.87
CA MET A 328 37.05 -25.06 -39.60
C MET A 328 37.33 -26.52 -39.98
N PHE A 329 37.51 -27.36 -38.97
CA PHE A 329 37.75 -28.81 -39.08
C PHE A 329 36.58 -29.51 -39.81
N VAL A 330 36.85 -30.05 -41.00
CA VAL A 330 35.94 -30.93 -41.75
C VAL A 330 36.41 -32.38 -41.50
N PRO A 331 35.63 -33.23 -40.82
CA PRO A 331 36.01 -34.63 -40.62
C PRO A 331 35.70 -35.48 -41.87
N ASP A 332 36.70 -36.18 -42.40
CA ASP A 332 36.57 -37.08 -43.57
C ASP A 332 35.95 -38.47 -43.25
N ARG A 333 35.36 -38.64 -42.07
CA ARG A 333 34.72 -39.90 -41.67
C ARG A 333 33.54 -39.65 -40.74
N GLU A 334 32.35 -39.78 -41.31
CA GLU A 334 31.08 -39.70 -40.59
C GLU A 334 30.85 -41.00 -39.79
N PHE A 335 30.35 -40.84 -38.57
CA PHE A 335 30.01 -41.94 -37.67
C PHE A 335 28.69 -42.57 -38.13
N SER A 336 28.73 -43.84 -38.57
CA SER A 336 27.54 -44.57 -39.01
C SER A 336 26.56 -44.74 -37.84
N GLY A 337 25.44 -44.01 -37.87
CA GLY A 337 24.40 -44.06 -36.84
C GLY A 337 23.76 -42.72 -36.50
N THR A 338 24.22 -41.61 -37.09
CA THR A 338 23.52 -40.32 -37.01
C THR A 338 22.75 -40.07 -38.30
N ASP A 339 21.47 -40.40 -38.32
CA ASP A 339 20.56 -39.91 -39.36
C ASP A 339 20.56 -38.38 -39.31
N HIS A 340 21.02 -37.74 -40.39
CA HIS A 340 20.90 -36.31 -40.58
C HIS A 340 19.43 -35.95 -40.85
N GLY A 341 18.62 -35.91 -39.80
CA GLY A 341 17.38 -35.15 -39.80
C GLY A 341 17.68 -33.66 -40.04
N PRO A 342 16.82 -32.91 -40.74
CA PRO A 342 17.05 -31.48 -40.96
C PRO A 342 17.21 -30.77 -39.61
N ARG A 343 18.34 -30.07 -39.46
CA ARG A 343 18.61 -29.20 -38.31
C ARG A 343 17.43 -28.22 -38.16
N ARG A 344 16.66 -28.38 -37.09
CA ARG A 344 15.62 -27.42 -36.67
C ARG A 344 16.30 -26.22 -36.00
N ASP A 345 16.82 -25.31 -36.81
CA ASP A 345 17.12 -23.95 -36.37
C ASP A 345 15.93 -23.05 -36.73
N GLY A 346 15.01 -22.95 -35.76
CA GLY A 346 13.82 -22.12 -35.79
C GLY A 346 13.04 -22.27 -34.49
N PRO A 347 12.33 -21.23 -34.02
CA PRO A 347 11.52 -21.34 -32.81
C PRO A 347 10.49 -22.47 -32.96
N VAL A 348 10.30 -23.21 -31.86
CA VAL A 348 9.48 -24.44 -31.76
C VAL A 348 8.18 -24.31 -32.55
N GLN A 349 8.08 -25.03 -33.67
CA GLN A 349 6.85 -25.20 -34.42
C GLN A 349 5.94 -26.15 -33.63
N PHE A 350 4.77 -25.65 -33.21
CA PHE A 350 3.68 -26.46 -32.71
C PHE A 350 2.99 -27.17 -33.89
N GLU A 351 2.57 -28.41 -33.70
CA GLU A 351 1.74 -29.13 -34.68
C GLU A 351 0.43 -28.35 -34.92
N GLU A 352 -0.01 -28.39 -36.18
CA GLU A 352 -1.24 -27.85 -36.78
C GLU A 352 -2.28 -27.31 -35.79
N ASP A 353 -2.50 -25.99 -35.81
CA ASP A 353 -3.60 -25.31 -35.12
C ASP A 353 -4.95 -25.85 -35.60
N PRO A 354 -5.69 -26.63 -34.77
CA PRO A 354 -6.98 -27.22 -35.16
C PRO A 354 -8.05 -26.18 -35.46
N PHE A 355 -7.81 -24.91 -35.12
CA PHE A 355 -8.76 -23.82 -35.22
C PHE A 355 -8.46 -22.81 -36.34
N GLY A 356 -7.41 -23.03 -37.14
CA GLY A 356 -7.14 -22.27 -38.38
C GLY A 356 -6.96 -20.75 -38.17
N LEU A 357 -6.54 -20.32 -36.98
CA LEU A 357 -6.40 -18.91 -36.61
C LEU A 357 -5.25 -18.23 -37.36
N ASP A 358 -4.23 -18.99 -37.75
CA ASP A 358 -3.08 -18.47 -38.49
C ASP A 358 -3.46 -18.00 -39.91
N LYS A 359 -4.37 -18.70 -40.60
CA LYS A 359 -4.89 -18.26 -41.91
C LYS A 359 -5.71 -16.97 -41.79
N PHE A 360 -6.47 -16.84 -40.70
CA PHE A 360 -7.27 -15.65 -40.43
C PHE A 360 -6.39 -14.42 -40.11
N LEU A 361 -5.28 -14.63 -39.38
CA LEU A 361 -4.31 -13.57 -39.08
C LEU A 361 -3.51 -13.13 -40.32
N GLU A 362 -3.16 -14.05 -41.23
CA GLU A 362 -2.51 -13.70 -42.50
C GLU A 362 -3.43 -12.89 -43.43
N GLU A 363 -4.71 -13.28 -43.54
CA GLU A 363 -5.70 -12.57 -44.36
C GLU A 363 -5.97 -11.13 -43.84
N ALA A 364 -6.04 -10.97 -42.51
CA ALA A 364 -6.15 -9.65 -41.88
C ALA A 364 -4.93 -8.75 -42.12
N LYS A 365 -3.74 -9.35 -42.28
CA LYS A 365 -2.49 -8.62 -42.50
C LYS A 365 -2.35 -8.17 -43.97
N GLN A 366 -2.87 -8.94 -44.93
CA GLN A 366 -2.88 -8.56 -46.34
C GLN A 366 -3.84 -7.41 -46.66
N HIS A 367 -4.91 -7.21 -45.88
CA HIS A 367 -5.91 -6.15 -46.12
C HIS A 367 -5.68 -4.85 -45.33
N GLY A 368 -4.67 -4.77 -44.45
CA GLY A 368 -4.42 -3.61 -43.59
C GLY A 368 -3.43 -2.55 -44.11
N GLY A 369 -2.87 -2.71 -45.30
CA GLY A 369 -1.79 -1.87 -45.82
C GLY A 369 -2.22 -0.76 -46.77
N SER A 370 -2.83 0.32 -46.26
CA SER A 370 -3.11 1.53 -47.06
C SER A 370 -2.78 2.82 -46.31
N LYS A 371 -1.81 3.55 -46.88
CA LYS A 371 -1.12 4.76 -46.41
C LYS A 371 -2.06 5.95 -46.13
N ARG A 372 -1.75 6.75 -45.10
CA ARG A 372 -1.93 8.22 -45.13
C ARG A 372 -0.81 8.97 -44.38
N PRO A 373 -0.52 10.22 -44.76
CA PRO A 373 0.85 10.74 -44.81
C PRO A 373 1.25 11.61 -43.62
N SER A 374 2.56 11.71 -43.46
CA SER A 374 3.29 12.60 -42.56
C SER A 374 3.07 14.08 -42.87
N THR A 375 2.80 14.89 -41.84
CA THR A 375 3.17 16.30 -41.80
C THR A 375 4.01 16.58 -40.55
N SER A 376 5.23 17.05 -40.82
CA SER A 376 6.16 17.62 -39.86
C SER A 376 5.65 18.96 -39.35
N ARG A 377 5.78 19.21 -38.03
CA ARG A 377 6.28 20.46 -37.40
C ARG A 377 6.03 20.44 -35.89
N GLY A 378 7.06 20.74 -35.10
CA GLY A 378 6.89 21.28 -33.75
C GLY A 378 7.78 20.68 -32.67
N SER A 379 9.06 21.05 -32.70
CA SER A 379 9.94 21.01 -31.53
C SER A 379 9.33 21.81 -30.36
N LYS A 380 9.29 21.24 -29.16
CA LYS A 380 9.35 21.98 -27.89
C LYS A 380 9.62 21.05 -26.70
N ASP A 381 10.83 21.18 -26.19
CA ASP A 381 11.29 21.07 -24.80
C ASP A 381 10.30 20.55 -23.76
N TYR A 382 10.66 19.44 -23.12
CA TYR A 382 10.22 19.12 -21.76
C TYR A 382 11.44 19.11 -20.85
N ASP A 383 11.64 20.25 -20.21
CA ASP A 383 12.55 20.39 -19.09
C ASP A 383 11.89 19.89 -17.81
N HIS A 384 12.75 19.36 -16.95
CA HIS A 384 12.51 18.87 -15.60
C HIS A 384 11.82 19.93 -14.73
N ASP A 385 10.84 19.54 -13.89
CA ASP A 385 11.05 19.75 -12.45
C ASP A 385 10.16 18.94 -11.49
N LYS A 386 10.84 18.49 -10.44
CA LYS A 386 10.33 17.77 -9.27
C LYS A 386 9.57 18.74 -8.35
N LYS A 387 8.45 18.31 -7.78
CA LYS A 387 8.07 18.76 -6.43
C LYS A 387 7.67 17.60 -5.53
N ARG A 388 8.67 17.24 -4.71
CA ARG A 388 8.55 16.65 -3.38
C ARG A 388 7.35 17.23 -2.63
N ARG A 389 6.48 16.33 -2.17
CA ARG A 389 5.55 16.55 -1.07
C ARG A 389 6.37 16.39 0.22
N LYS A 390 6.32 17.41 1.07
CA LYS A 390 6.94 17.42 2.40
C LYS A 390 5.80 17.30 3.41
N GLU A 391 5.95 16.40 4.37
CA GLU A 391 5.41 16.53 5.72
C GLU A 391 6.11 17.66 6.48
#